data_AF-A0A3B1B5T2-F1
#
_entry.id   AF-A0A3B1B5T2-F1
#
_cell.length_a   1.000
_cell.length_b   1.000
_cell.length_c   1.000
_cell.angle_alpha   90.00
_cell.angle_beta   90.00
_cell.angle_gamma   90.00
#
_symmetry.space_group_name_H-M   'P 1'
#
loop_
_entity.id
_entity.type
_entity.pdbx_description
1 polymer ?
#
loop_
_entity_poly.entity_id
_entity_poly.type
_entity_poly.pdbx_seq_one_letter_code
_entity_poly.pdbx_strand_id
1 'polypeptide(L)'
;MTNYVVNRGIMNKHNLDFSSLRQAIASLAQALEITVSDKFEQLDKSWQVTLIAGVIQNFEFSFELSWKMLKRQLEIELPSSAELDSMSYKTLIRTGYERGLLQSPEQWFDYRMMRNLASHTYNQDKAQQVYSQSKEFLRSASYLLERLEARQS
;
A
#
# COMPACT_ATOMS: atom_id res chain seq x y z
N MET A 1 24.05 48.20 -7.38
CA MET A 1 23.68 47.61 -8.68
C MET A 1 24.27 46.21 -8.72
N THR A 2 23.64 45.22 -8.08
CA THR A 2 22.66 44.25 -8.66
C THR A 2 23.32 43.50 -9.83
N ASN A 3 23.60 42.19 -9.76
CA ASN A 3 22.57 41.15 -9.76
C ASN A 3 23.04 39.86 -9.07
N TYR A 4 22.29 39.46 -8.04
CA TYR A 4 22.18 38.07 -7.58
C TYR A 4 21.46 37.28 -8.69
N VAL A 5 22.19 36.44 -9.42
CA VAL A 5 21.56 35.38 -10.20
C VAL A 5 21.24 34.26 -9.21
N VAL A 6 20.02 34.30 -8.67
CA VAL A 6 19.45 33.17 -7.94
C VAL A 6 19.35 32.02 -8.94
N ASN A 7 20.30 31.10 -8.85
CA ASN A 7 20.27 29.83 -9.53
C ASN A 7 19.13 29.02 -8.87
N ARG A 8 17.89 29.24 -9.31
CA ARG A 8 16.77 28.37 -8.97
C ARG A 8 17.06 27.03 -9.63
N GLY A 9 17.64 26.14 -8.83
CA GLY A 9 17.82 24.75 -9.17
C GLY A 9 16.52 24.21 -9.78
N ILE A 10 16.68 23.59 -10.95
CA ILE A 10 15.67 22.88 -11.71
C ILE A 10 14.93 21.96 -10.73
N MET A 11 13.67 22.27 -10.41
CA MET A 11 12.81 21.33 -9.68
C MET A 11 12.65 20.08 -10.55
N ASN A 12 13.26 18.97 -10.12
CA ASN A 12 13.06 17.65 -10.72
C ASN A 12 11.55 17.34 -10.74
N LYS A 13 10.96 17.34 -11.92
CA LYS A 13 9.52 17.17 -12.17
C LYS A 13 9.00 15.73 -11.92
N HIS A 14 9.79 14.89 -11.25
CA HIS A 14 9.60 13.43 -11.23
C HIS A 14 9.74 12.75 -9.86
N ASN A 15 9.90 13.51 -8.76
CA ASN A 15 9.99 12.89 -7.44
C ASN A 15 8.58 12.63 -6.87
N LEU A 16 8.25 11.36 -6.62
CA LEU A 16 6.99 10.97 -6.00
C LEU A 16 7.05 11.16 -4.49
N ASP A 17 6.00 11.76 -3.91
CA ASP A 17 5.85 11.80 -2.45
C ASP A 17 5.24 10.50 -1.93
N PHE A 18 6.01 9.78 -1.11
CA PHE A 18 5.59 8.54 -0.47
C PHE A 18 5.10 8.72 0.98
N SER A 19 4.98 9.96 1.47
CA SER A 19 4.58 10.27 2.85
C SER A 19 3.30 9.55 3.28
N SER A 20 2.24 9.62 2.46
CA SER A 20 0.95 8.98 2.76
C SER A 20 1.04 7.45 2.77
N LEU A 21 1.78 6.85 1.83
CA LEU A 21 1.97 5.40 1.80
C LEU A 21 2.75 4.92 3.02
N ARG A 22 3.81 5.65 3.41
CA ARG A 22 4.60 5.35 4.60
C ARG A 22 3.77 5.43 5.87
N GLN A 23 2.98 6.49 6.03
CA GLN A 23 2.08 6.66 7.18
C GLN A 23 1.03 5.53 7.24
N ALA A 24 0.47 5.15 6.10
CA ALA A 24 -0.52 4.10 6.01
C ALA A 24 0.05 2.73 6.43
N ILE A 25 1.21 2.35 5.90
CA ILE A 25 1.91 1.10 6.25
C ILE A 25 2.29 1.09 7.74
N ALA A 26 2.79 2.20 8.27
CA ALA A 26 3.13 2.31 9.69
C ALA A 26 1.89 2.17 10.59
N SER A 27 0.76 2.76 10.20
CA SER A 27 -0.50 2.64 10.92
C SER A 27 -1.03 1.20 10.89
N LEU A 28 -0.94 0.51 9.75
CA LEU A 28 -1.29 -0.91 9.64
C LEU A 28 -0.40 -1.78 10.56
N ALA A 29 0.90 -1.53 10.57
CA ALA A 29 1.84 -2.25 11.43
C ALA A 29 1.47 -2.10 12.92
N GLN A 30 1.20 -0.89 13.38
CA GLN A 30 0.78 -0.62 14.76
C GLN A 30 -0.55 -1.31 15.10
N ALA A 31 -1.54 -1.24 14.20
CA ALA A 31 -2.82 -1.89 14.42
C ALA A 31 -2.67 -3.41 14.55
N LEU A 32 -1.86 -4.04 13.70
CA LEU A 32 -1.56 -5.47 13.79
C LEU A 32 -0.83 -5.83 15.09
N GLU A 33 0.17 -5.05 15.49
CA GLU A 33 0.91 -5.25 16.74
C GLU A 33 -0.01 -5.24 17.97
N ILE A 34 -0.96 -4.31 18.02
CA ILE A 34 -1.97 -4.26 19.08
C ILE A 34 -2.76 -5.57 19.13
N THR A 35 -3.23 -6.07 17.98
CA THR A 35 -4.10 -7.25 17.91
C THR A 35 -3.40 -8.60 18.18
N VAL A 36 -2.07 -8.62 18.29
CA VAL A 36 -1.31 -9.83 18.65
C VAL A 36 -0.73 -9.77 20.06
N SER A 37 -1.08 -8.74 20.85
CA SER A 37 -0.61 -8.56 22.22
C SER A 37 -1.44 -9.35 23.23
N ASP A 38 -0.81 -9.78 24.33
CA ASP A 38 -1.52 -10.40 25.46
C ASP A 38 -2.68 -9.55 25.97
N LYS A 39 -2.53 -8.22 25.91
CA LYS A 39 -3.57 -7.27 26.29
C LYS A 39 -4.82 -7.42 25.42
N PHE A 40 -4.65 -7.65 24.11
CA PHE A 40 -5.77 -7.84 23.19
C PHE A 40 -6.56 -9.11 23.51
N GLU A 41 -5.88 -10.20 23.84
CA GLU A 41 -6.53 -11.47 24.21
C GLU A 41 -7.41 -11.35 25.46
N GLN A 42 -7.04 -10.44 26.37
CA GLN A 42 -7.78 -10.16 27.61
C GLN A 42 -8.96 -9.20 27.43
N LEU A 43 -9.11 -8.56 26.27
CA LEU A 43 -10.23 -7.64 26.01
C LEU A 43 -11.55 -8.39 25.83
N ASP A 44 -12.65 -7.71 26.18
CA ASP A 44 -13.97 -8.21 25.79
C ASP A 44 -14.10 -8.35 24.27
N LYS A 45 -14.92 -9.30 23.82
CA LYS A 45 -15.10 -9.60 22.40
C LYS A 45 -15.50 -8.37 21.57
N SER A 46 -16.30 -7.46 22.10
CA SER A 46 -16.72 -6.24 21.38
C SER A 46 -15.52 -5.32 21.08
N TRP A 47 -14.59 -5.19 22.02
CA TRP A 47 -13.35 -4.44 21.84
C TRP A 47 -12.43 -5.13 20.83
N GLN A 48 -12.29 -6.46 20.91
CA GLN A 48 -11.51 -7.23 19.94
C GLN A 48 -12.03 -7.05 18.51
N VAL A 49 -13.34 -7.19 18.31
CA VAL A 49 -14.00 -6.97 17.01
C VAL A 49 -13.77 -5.55 16.50
N THR A 50 -13.83 -4.55 17.38
CA THR A 50 -13.59 -3.15 17.01
C THR A 50 -12.15 -2.92 16.54
N LEU A 51 -11.16 -3.51 17.23
CA LEU A 51 -9.75 -3.40 16.86
C LEU A 51 -9.43 -4.15 15.57
N ILE A 52 -10.04 -5.33 15.35
CA ILE A 52 -9.95 -6.06 14.07
C ILE A 52 -10.52 -5.22 12.92
N ALA A 53 -11.66 -4.55 13.12
CA ALA A 53 -12.21 -3.62 12.13
C ALA A 53 -11.23 -2.47 11.83
N GLY A 54 -10.53 -1.97 12.86
CA GLY A 54 -9.42 -1.02 12.69
C GLY A 54 -8.30 -1.55 11.79
N VAL A 55 -7.85 -2.80 11.99
CA VAL A 55 -6.84 -3.44 11.14
C VAL A 55 -7.33 -3.54 9.69
N ILE A 56 -8.58 -3.96 9.48
CA ILE A 56 -9.19 -4.08 8.15
C ILE A 56 -9.21 -2.72 7.45
N GLN A 57 -9.61 -1.66 8.15
CA GLN A 57 -9.60 -0.31 7.59
C GLN A 57 -8.19 0.13 7.18
N ASN A 58 -7.19 -0.20 8.02
CA ASN A 58 -5.78 0.05 7.74
C ASN A 58 -5.28 -0.70 6.50
N PHE A 59 -5.71 -1.95 6.35
CA PHE A 59 -5.43 -2.74 5.16
C PHE A 59 -6.02 -2.08 3.90
N GLU A 60 -7.28 -1.64 3.94
CA GLU A 60 -7.96 -1.06 2.77
C GLU A 60 -7.22 0.19 2.24
N PHE A 61 -6.96 1.18 3.09
CA PHE A 61 -6.31 2.41 2.61
C PHE A 61 -4.86 2.16 2.23
N SER A 62 -4.16 1.24 2.90
CA SER A 62 -2.78 0.89 2.57
C SER A 62 -2.70 0.18 1.22
N PHE A 63 -3.64 -0.72 0.93
CA PHE A 63 -3.78 -1.36 -0.38
C PHE A 63 -4.03 -0.32 -1.47
N GLU A 64 -4.99 0.60 -1.24
CA GLU A 64 -5.32 1.65 -2.19
C GLU A 64 -4.13 2.55 -2.52
N LEU A 65 -3.38 2.98 -1.50
CA LEU A 65 -2.19 3.81 -1.70
C LEU A 65 -1.09 3.04 -2.42
N SER A 66 -0.91 1.76 -2.08
CA SER A 66 0.13 0.92 -2.66
C SER A 66 -0.01 0.76 -4.18
N TRP A 67 -1.18 0.32 -4.66
CA TRP A 67 -1.35 0.09 -6.10
C TRP A 67 -1.36 1.40 -6.89
N LYS A 68 -1.82 2.50 -6.31
CA LYS A 68 -1.76 3.84 -6.93
C LYS A 68 -0.32 4.33 -7.03
N MET A 69 0.51 4.10 -6.01
CA MET A 69 1.93 4.47 -6.08
C MET A 69 2.70 3.63 -7.08
N LEU A 70 2.41 2.32 -7.13
CA LEU A 70 2.94 1.46 -8.18
C LEU A 70 2.61 1.99 -9.58
N LYS A 71 1.34 2.37 -9.82
CA LYS A 71 0.91 2.96 -11.10
C LYS A 71 1.71 4.22 -11.42
N ARG A 72 1.79 5.17 -10.49
CA ARG A 72 2.52 6.43 -10.67
C ARG A 72 4.01 6.22 -10.95
N GLN A 73 4.65 5.28 -10.28
CA GLN A 73 6.06 4.97 -10.54
C GLN A 73 6.24 4.39 -11.95
N LEU A 74 5.37 3.46 -12.35
CA LEU A 74 5.42 2.88 -13.69
C LEU A 74 5.12 3.92 -14.79
N GLU A 75 4.25 4.90 -14.51
CA GLU A 75 4.00 6.07 -15.39
C GLU A 75 5.22 6.95 -15.61
N ILE A 76 6.12 7.03 -14.63
CA ILE A 76 7.39 7.76 -14.79
C ILE A 76 8.40 6.92 -15.59
N GLU A 77 8.41 5.60 -15.39
CA GLU A 77 9.39 4.72 -16.03
C GLU A 77 9.04 4.30 -17.46
N LEU A 78 7.78 4.42 -17.88
CA LEU A 78 7.34 3.97 -19.20
C LEU A 78 7.30 5.12 -20.23
N PRO A 79 7.88 4.92 -21.43
CA PRO A 79 8.04 5.98 -22.43
C PRO A 79 6.73 6.44 -23.11
N SER A 80 5.62 5.73 -22.92
CA SER A 80 4.30 6.09 -23.45
C SER A 80 3.24 6.05 -22.34
N SER A 81 2.78 7.22 -21.90
CA SER A 81 1.72 7.34 -20.89
C SER A 81 0.36 6.77 -21.35
N ALA A 82 0.13 6.70 -22.67
CA ALA A 82 -1.10 6.18 -23.26
C ALA A 82 -1.32 4.68 -23.01
N GLU A 83 -0.25 3.90 -22.85
CA GLU A 83 -0.34 2.46 -22.53
C GLU A 83 -0.74 2.20 -21.07
N LEU A 84 -0.55 3.18 -20.18
CA LEU A 84 -0.80 3.03 -18.75
C LEU A 84 -2.19 3.44 -18.29
N ASP A 85 -2.79 4.44 -18.92
CA ASP A 85 -4.16 4.84 -18.60
C ASP A 85 -5.21 3.80 -19.03
N SER A 86 -4.85 2.94 -19.99
CA SER A 86 -5.64 1.78 -20.40
C SER A 86 -5.23 0.47 -19.70
N MET A 87 -4.20 0.51 -18.84
CA MET A 87 -3.63 -0.70 -18.24
C MET A 87 -4.56 -1.29 -17.19
N SER A 88 -4.97 -2.54 -17.41
CA SER A 88 -5.74 -3.29 -16.42
C SER A 88 -4.94 -3.48 -15.12
N TYR A 89 -5.62 -3.59 -13.97
CA TYR A 89 -4.96 -3.91 -12.70
C TYR A 89 -4.07 -5.16 -12.80
N LYS A 90 -4.52 -6.19 -13.53
CA LYS A 90 -3.74 -7.43 -13.71
C LYS A 90 -2.43 -7.17 -14.46
N THR A 91 -2.47 -6.33 -15.49
CA THR A 91 -1.29 -5.94 -16.25
C THR A 91 -0.37 -5.09 -15.37
N LEU A 92 -0.90 -4.09 -14.65
CA LEU A 92 -0.15 -3.23 -13.74
C LEU A 92 0.68 -4.04 -12.72
N ILE A 93 0.06 -5.01 -12.07
CA ILE A 93 0.73 -5.86 -11.08
C ILE A 93 1.81 -6.73 -11.73
N ARG A 94 1.57 -7.31 -12.90
CA ARG A 94 2.59 -8.09 -13.61
C ARG A 94 3.78 -7.24 -14.02
N THR A 95 3.54 -6.06 -14.56
CA THR A 95 4.60 -5.09 -14.88
C THR A 95 5.38 -4.71 -13.63
N GLY A 96 4.70 -4.47 -12.50
CA GLY A 96 5.35 -4.20 -11.21
C GLY A 96 6.28 -5.34 -10.77
N TYR A 97 5.86 -6.59 -10.92
CA TYR A 97 6.70 -7.76 -10.65
C TYR A 97 7.90 -7.85 -11.62
N GLU A 98 7.68 -7.69 -12.93
CA GLU A 98 8.73 -7.73 -13.95
C GLU A 98 9.80 -6.64 -13.71
N ARG A 99 9.40 -5.49 -13.14
CA ARG A 99 10.30 -4.40 -12.75
C ARG A 99 10.93 -4.60 -11.36
N GLY A 100 10.64 -5.68 -10.64
CA GLY A 100 11.13 -5.92 -9.29
C GLY A 100 10.66 -4.89 -8.26
N LEU A 101 9.46 -4.34 -8.46
CA LEU A 101 8.71 -3.55 -7.46
C LEU A 101 7.89 -4.46 -6.55
N LEU A 102 7.44 -5.61 -7.06
CA LEU A 102 6.64 -6.60 -6.36
C LEU A 102 7.36 -7.96 -6.35
N GLN A 103 7.08 -8.79 -5.34
CA GLN A 103 7.68 -10.13 -5.23
C GLN A 103 6.81 -11.26 -5.84
N SER A 104 5.49 -11.09 -5.88
CA SER A 104 4.56 -12.08 -6.46
C SER A 104 3.29 -11.40 -6.96
N PRO A 105 2.94 -11.52 -8.25
CA PRO A 105 1.66 -11.03 -8.77
C PRO A 105 0.44 -11.66 -8.09
N GLU A 106 0.51 -12.95 -7.77
CA GLU A 106 -0.57 -13.76 -7.22
C GLU A 106 -1.03 -13.21 -5.87
N GLN A 107 -0.09 -12.88 -4.99
CA GLN A 107 -0.39 -12.27 -3.69
C GLN A 107 -1.18 -10.96 -3.84
N TRP A 108 -0.82 -10.12 -4.81
CA TRP A 108 -1.54 -8.86 -5.06
C TRP A 108 -2.93 -9.06 -5.64
N PHE A 109 -3.14 -10.12 -6.43
CA PHE A 109 -4.48 -10.51 -6.85
C PHE A 109 -5.33 -10.94 -5.65
N ASP A 110 -4.76 -11.71 -4.73
CA ASP A 110 -5.44 -12.12 -3.50
C ASP A 110 -5.77 -10.92 -2.61
N TYR A 111 -4.85 -9.98 -2.44
CA TYR A 111 -5.11 -8.74 -1.69
C TYR A 111 -6.24 -7.93 -2.32
N ARG A 112 -6.35 -7.88 -3.64
CA ARG A 112 -7.48 -7.22 -4.31
C ARG A 112 -8.80 -7.93 -4.01
N MET A 113 -8.80 -9.26 -3.94
CA MET A 113 -9.99 -10.01 -3.52
C MET A 113 -10.37 -9.69 -2.07
N MET A 114 -9.40 -9.66 -1.16
CA MET A 114 -9.62 -9.30 0.24
C MET A 114 -10.16 -7.88 0.40
N ARG A 115 -9.63 -6.92 -0.37
CA ARG A 115 -10.15 -5.54 -0.40
C ARG A 115 -11.59 -5.48 -0.90
N ASN A 116 -11.97 -6.30 -1.88
CA ASN A 116 -13.36 -6.38 -2.32
C ASN A 116 -14.27 -7.01 -1.25
N LEU A 117 -13.73 -7.90 -0.42
CA LEU A 117 -14.45 -8.53 0.69
C LEU A 117 -14.62 -7.59 1.90
N ALA A 118 -13.75 -6.61 2.05
CA ALA A 118 -13.68 -5.72 3.21
C ALA A 118 -14.98 -4.94 3.50
N SER A 119 -15.75 -4.60 2.47
CA SER A 119 -17.08 -3.96 2.61
C SER A 119 -18.14 -4.87 3.26
N HIS A 120 -17.87 -6.18 3.35
CA HIS A 120 -18.77 -7.18 3.93
C HIS A 120 -18.32 -7.68 5.31
N THR A 121 -17.39 -6.98 5.95
CA THR A 121 -16.77 -7.40 7.22
C THR A 121 -17.66 -7.19 8.45
N TYR A 122 -18.90 -6.70 8.25
CA TYR A 122 -19.97 -6.89 9.24
C TYR A 122 -20.26 -8.38 9.50
N ASN A 123 -19.91 -9.26 8.57
CA ASN A 123 -19.84 -10.71 8.79
C ASN A 123 -18.47 -11.07 9.39
N GLN A 124 -18.48 -11.73 10.56
CA GLN A 124 -17.26 -12.05 11.31
C GLN A 124 -16.31 -13.00 10.59
N ASP A 125 -16.82 -13.98 9.84
CA ASP A 125 -15.97 -14.90 9.06
C ASP A 125 -15.22 -14.15 7.96
N LYS A 126 -15.89 -13.19 7.32
CA LYS A 126 -15.27 -12.32 6.31
C LYS A 126 -14.25 -11.37 6.93
N ALA A 127 -14.56 -10.80 8.10
CA ALA A 127 -13.61 -9.99 8.86
C ALA A 127 -12.35 -10.78 9.19
N GLN A 128 -12.50 -12.01 9.66
CA GLN A 128 -11.37 -12.88 9.99
C GLN A 128 -10.51 -13.22 8.76
N GLN A 129 -11.13 -13.44 7.59
CA GLN A 129 -10.40 -13.69 6.34
C GLN A 129 -9.55 -12.48 5.90
N VAL A 130 -10.10 -11.27 5.96
CA VAL A 130 -9.33 -10.06 5.61
C VAL A 130 -8.23 -9.79 6.66
N TYR A 131 -8.57 -9.96 7.94
CA TYR A 131 -7.63 -9.79 9.04
C TYR A 131 -6.42 -10.72 8.91
N SER A 132 -6.64 -12.02 8.66
CA SER A 132 -5.55 -13.00 8.54
C SER A 132 -4.58 -12.69 7.39
N GLN A 133 -5.07 -12.10 6.31
CA GLN A 133 -4.25 -11.70 5.16
C GLN A 133 -3.49 -10.38 5.37
N SER A 134 -3.89 -9.57 6.35
CA SER A 134 -3.34 -8.23 6.58
C SER A 134 -1.84 -8.24 6.93
N LYS A 135 -1.37 -9.25 7.67
CA LYS A 135 0.05 -9.40 8.02
C LYS A 135 0.92 -9.64 6.77
N GLU A 136 0.39 -10.39 5.82
CA GLU A 136 1.14 -10.79 4.64
C GLU A 136 1.15 -9.65 3.63
N PHE A 137 0.02 -8.96 3.54
CA PHE A 137 -0.06 -7.69 2.85
C PHE A 137 0.92 -6.65 3.43
N LEU A 138 1.04 -6.51 4.75
CA LEU A 138 1.98 -5.57 5.37
C LEU A 138 3.43 -5.80 4.87
N ARG A 139 3.86 -7.07 4.81
CA ARG A 139 5.19 -7.43 4.28
C ARG A 139 5.35 -7.01 2.81
N SER A 140 4.38 -7.35 1.96
CA SER A 140 4.38 -7.00 0.54
C SER A 140 4.33 -5.50 0.28
N ALA A 141 3.54 -4.75 1.05
CA ALA A 141 3.43 -3.30 0.96
C ALA A 141 4.73 -2.60 1.41
N SER A 142 5.35 -3.11 2.48
CA SER A 142 6.64 -2.61 2.98
C SER A 142 7.75 -2.83 1.96
N TYR A 143 7.79 -4.00 1.34
CA TYR A 143 8.71 -4.28 0.22
C TYR A 143 8.49 -3.31 -0.94
N LEU A 144 7.24 -3.12 -1.38
CA LEU A 144 6.94 -2.16 -2.45
C LEU A 144 7.45 -0.75 -2.09
N LEU A 145 7.18 -0.27 -0.88
CA LEU A 145 7.64 1.05 -0.43
C LEU A 145 9.16 1.17 -0.51
N GLU A 146 9.90 0.18 0.01
CA GLU A 146 11.38 0.15 -0.07
C GLU A 146 11.87 0.24 -1.52
N ARG A 147 11.26 -0.56 -2.42
CA ARG A 147 11.63 -0.57 -3.84
C ARG A 147 11.26 0.72 -4.57
N LEU A 148 10.22 1.43 -4.13
CA LEU A 148 9.84 2.74 -4.66
C LEU A 148 10.82 3.83 -4.20
N GLU A 149 11.16 3.85 -2.91
CA GLU A 149 12.12 4.81 -2.33
C GLU A 149 13.51 4.65 -2.94
N ALA A 150 13.96 3.42 -3.18
CA ALA A 150 15.23 3.12 -3.83
C ALA A 150 15.34 3.62 -5.28
N ARG A 151 14.22 3.91 -5.97
CA ARG A 151 14.21 4.47 -7.33
C ARG A 151 14.31 5.99 -7.37
N GLN A 152 14.01 6.64 -6.26
CA GLN A 152 14.01 8.10 -6.12
C GLN A 152 15.26 8.60 -5.38
N SER A 153 16.13 7.68 -4.95
CA SER A 153 17.39 7.94 -4.24
C SER A 153 18.57 8.13 -5.19
#